data_AF-A0A3C0ZVN3-F1
#
_entry.id   AF-A0A3C0ZVN3-F1
#
_cell.length_a   1.000
_cell.length_b   1.000
_cell.length_c   1.000
_cell.angle_alpha   90.00
_cell.angle_beta   90.00
_cell.angle_gamma   90.00
#
_symmetry.space_group_name_H-M   'P 1'
#
loop_
_entity.id
_entity.type
_entity.pdbx_description
1 polymer ?
#
loop_
_entity_poly.entity_id
_entity_poly.type
_entity_poly.pdbx_seq_one_letter_code
_entity_poly.pdbx_strand_id
1 'polypeptide(L)'
;GIFDTASLEEKFHIAEYKEKNKLAVLRFVCDVPGEEGHMDIPDWLYRKTNDGQSYQDASGAGYAPNYANEDFIKAHKAALEALSSWCRQDSFVAYVEMGSVGHNGDWNAWAGVSPELVPGETVLEQYAAQYS
;
A
#
# COMPACT_ATOMS: atom_id res chain seq x y z
N GLY A 1 -6.22 -14.11 -3.50
CA GLY A 1 -6.55 -13.24 -4.65
C GLY A 1 -5.72 -13.66 -5.84
N ILE A 2 -5.82 -12.92 -6.94
CA ILE A 2 -4.85 -13.00 -8.05
C ILE A 2 -3.79 -11.92 -7.77
N PHE A 3 -2.52 -12.30 -7.73
CA PHE A 3 -1.40 -11.40 -7.43
C PHE A 3 -0.39 -11.51 -8.56
N ASP A 4 -0.21 -10.43 -9.32
CA ASP A 4 0.62 -10.41 -10.52
C ASP A 4 2.06 -9.97 -10.20
N THR A 5 2.85 -10.90 -9.67
CA THR A 5 4.27 -10.64 -9.37
C THR A 5 5.12 -10.55 -10.64
N ALA A 6 4.67 -11.08 -11.77
CA ALA A 6 5.39 -10.98 -13.03
C ALA A 6 5.39 -9.54 -13.55
N SER A 7 4.21 -8.90 -13.54
CA SER A 7 4.09 -7.48 -13.91
C SER A 7 4.83 -6.56 -12.92
N LEU A 8 4.88 -6.92 -11.63
CA LEU A 8 5.71 -6.22 -10.63
C LEU A 8 7.21 -6.29 -11.01
N GLU A 9 7.70 -7.50 -11.32
CA GLU A 9 9.10 -7.70 -11.68
C GLU A 9 9.50 -6.95 -12.95
N GLU A 10 8.63 -6.95 -13.95
CA GLU A 10 8.83 -6.21 -15.20
C GLU A 10 8.86 -4.70 -14.96
N LYS A 11 7.82 -4.17 -14.28
CA LYS A 11 7.67 -2.73 -14.02
C LYS A 11 8.88 -2.13 -13.30
N PHE A 12 9.49 -2.88 -12.39
CA PHE A 12 10.60 -2.41 -11.56
C PHE A 12 11.97 -2.98 -11.99
N HIS A 13 12.06 -3.59 -13.17
CA HIS A 13 13.31 -4.12 -13.73
C HIS A 13 14.08 -5.04 -12.75
N ILE A 14 13.34 -5.88 -12.02
CA ILE A 14 13.88 -6.61 -10.87
C ILE A 14 14.99 -7.59 -11.28
N ALA A 15 14.84 -8.28 -12.41
CA ALA A 15 15.85 -9.20 -12.92
C ALA A 15 17.20 -8.50 -13.17
N GLU A 16 17.18 -7.31 -13.77
CA GLU A 16 18.39 -6.52 -14.02
C GLU A 16 19.10 -6.14 -12.71
N TYR A 17 18.35 -5.77 -11.67
CA TYR A 17 18.92 -5.45 -10.37
C TYR A 17 19.47 -6.67 -9.64
N LYS A 18 18.83 -7.84 -9.78
CA LYS A 18 19.34 -9.12 -9.27
C LYS A 18 20.67 -9.49 -9.93
N GLU A 19 20.77 -9.39 -11.26
CA GLU A 19 22.02 -9.64 -12.01
C GLU A 19 23.16 -8.72 -11.57
N LYS A 20 22.82 -7.48 -11.18
CA LYS A 20 23.76 -6.48 -10.65
C LYS A 20 24.06 -6.64 -9.14
N ASN A 21 23.60 -7.72 -8.51
CA ASN A 21 23.74 -7.99 -7.07
C ASN A 21 23.27 -6.82 -6.19
N LYS A 22 22.15 -6.18 -6.57
CA LYS A 22 21.52 -5.14 -5.76
C LYS A 22 20.52 -5.74 -4.77
N LEU A 23 20.22 -4.98 -3.74
CA LEU A 23 19.14 -5.26 -2.80
C LEU A 23 18.02 -4.24 -3.02
N ALA A 24 16.78 -4.69 -2.86
CA ALA A 24 15.61 -3.83 -2.87
C ALA A 24 15.11 -3.54 -1.44
N VAL A 25 14.62 -2.32 -1.27
CA VAL A 25 13.71 -1.93 -0.20
C VAL A 25 12.37 -1.66 -0.88
N LEU A 26 11.30 -2.27 -0.37
CA LEU A 26 9.98 -2.11 -0.96
C LEU A 26 9.07 -1.34 -0.02
N ARG A 27 8.22 -0.49 -0.57
CA ARG A 27 7.12 0.15 0.15
C ARG A 27 5.81 -0.32 -0.46
N PHE A 28 4.94 -0.90 0.36
CA PHE A 28 3.60 -1.30 -0.06
C PHE A 28 2.63 -0.17 0.27
N VAL A 29 2.05 0.46 -0.75
CA VAL A 29 1.18 1.65 -0.62
C VAL A 29 -0.25 1.33 -1.08
N CYS A 30 -1.22 2.06 -0.55
CA CYS A 30 -2.63 1.94 -0.92
C CYS A 30 -3.28 3.28 -1.31
N ASP A 31 -2.49 4.36 -1.26
CA ASP A 31 -2.93 5.74 -1.47
C ASP A 31 -1.69 6.61 -1.77
N VAL A 32 -1.60 7.10 -3.00
CA VAL A 32 -0.55 8.00 -3.48
C VAL A 32 -1.20 9.22 -4.12
N PRO A 33 -1.11 10.42 -3.53
CA PRO A 33 -1.59 11.64 -4.17
C PRO A 33 -0.96 11.88 -5.55
N GLY A 34 -1.80 12.25 -6.52
CA GLY A 34 -1.41 12.57 -7.89
C GLY A 34 -1.93 13.93 -8.33
N GLU A 35 -1.65 14.32 -9.58
CA GLU A 35 -2.16 15.57 -10.15
C GLU A 35 -3.68 15.52 -10.37
N GLU A 36 -4.20 14.36 -10.78
CA GLU A 36 -5.62 14.09 -10.99
C GLU A 36 -6.12 12.99 -10.04
N GLY A 37 -7.43 13.02 -9.76
CA GLY A 37 -8.07 12.02 -8.90
C GLY A 37 -8.00 10.62 -9.52
N HIS A 38 -7.49 9.67 -8.76
CA HIS A 38 -7.34 8.26 -9.14
C HIS A 38 -7.48 7.35 -7.92
N MET A 39 -7.35 6.04 -8.13
CA MET A 39 -7.37 5.02 -7.08
C MET A 39 -6.16 4.09 -7.23
N ASP A 40 -5.47 3.83 -6.12
CA ASP A 40 -4.34 2.89 -6.07
C ASP A 40 -4.77 1.47 -5.66
N ILE A 41 -6.01 1.32 -5.21
CA ILE A 41 -6.59 0.03 -4.84
C ILE A 41 -7.27 -0.62 -6.04
N PRO A 42 -7.30 -1.96 -6.12
CA PRO A 42 -8.00 -2.64 -7.21
C PRO A 42 -9.50 -2.32 -7.25
N ASP A 43 -10.05 -2.14 -8.46
CA ASP A 43 -11.48 -1.88 -8.71
C ASP A 43 -12.45 -2.78 -7.93
N TRP A 44 -12.12 -4.06 -7.84
CA TRP A 44 -12.98 -5.02 -7.14
C TRP A 44 -13.03 -4.75 -5.63
N LEU A 45 -11.93 -4.27 -5.05
CA LEU A 45 -11.84 -3.94 -3.64
C LEU A 45 -12.56 -2.63 -3.38
N TYR A 46 -12.34 -1.63 -4.23
CA TYR A 46 -13.12 -0.38 -4.20
C TYR A 46 -14.62 -0.65 -4.24
N ARG A 47 -15.12 -1.43 -5.20
CA ARG A 47 -16.55 -1.78 -5.29
C ARG A 47 -17.08 -2.52 -4.06
N LYS A 48 -16.22 -3.26 -3.36
CA LYS A 48 -16.59 -4.03 -2.18
C LYS A 48 -16.72 -3.15 -0.94
N THR A 49 -15.83 -2.18 -0.78
CA THR A 49 -15.76 -1.33 0.41
C THR A 49 -16.55 -0.03 0.20
N ASN A 50 -16.23 0.72 -0.85
CA ASN A 50 -16.91 1.94 -1.32
C ASN A 50 -17.33 2.92 -0.20
N ASP A 51 -16.50 3.01 0.83
CA ASP A 51 -16.74 3.75 2.06
C ASP A 51 -15.53 4.61 2.48
N GLY A 52 -14.52 4.72 1.61
CA GLY A 52 -13.40 5.65 1.75
C GLY A 52 -13.75 7.05 1.25
N GLN A 53 -12.73 7.88 1.08
CA GLN A 53 -12.89 9.30 0.80
C GLN A 53 -11.97 9.74 -0.34
N SER A 54 -12.57 10.30 -1.40
CA SER A 54 -11.83 11.06 -2.41
C SER A 54 -11.37 12.40 -1.81
N TYR A 55 -10.17 12.82 -2.18
CA TYR A 55 -9.60 14.08 -1.71
C TYR A 55 -8.94 14.85 -2.85
N GLN A 56 -8.83 16.16 -2.66
CA GLN A 56 -8.05 17.08 -3.46
C GLN A 56 -7.56 18.19 -2.53
N ASP A 57 -6.32 18.08 -2.06
CA ASP A 57 -5.73 18.99 -1.08
C ASP A 57 -4.27 19.35 -1.44
N ALA A 58 -3.51 19.88 -0.48
CA ALA A 58 -2.13 20.31 -0.72
C ALA A 58 -1.17 19.17 -1.04
N SER A 59 -1.55 17.91 -0.74
CA SER A 59 -0.77 16.72 -1.09
C SER A 59 -1.00 16.28 -2.54
N GLY A 60 -2.12 16.64 -3.15
CA GLY A 60 -2.56 16.20 -4.47
C GLY A 60 -4.01 15.73 -4.45
N ALA A 61 -4.38 14.90 -5.43
CA ALA A 61 -5.70 14.29 -5.54
C ALA A 61 -5.62 12.76 -5.58
N GLY A 62 -6.64 12.09 -5.03
CA GLY A 62 -6.67 10.64 -4.97
C GLY A 62 -7.86 10.11 -4.18
N TYR A 63 -7.72 8.88 -3.69
CA TYR A 63 -8.72 8.18 -2.88
C TYR A 63 -8.06 7.48 -1.70
N ALA A 64 -8.47 7.88 -0.50
CA ALA A 64 -8.08 7.23 0.74
C ALA A 64 -9.08 6.13 1.10
N PRO A 65 -8.65 4.85 1.19
CA PRO A 65 -9.51 3.79 1.69
C PRO A 65 -9.98 4.07 3.13
N ASN A 66 -11.16 3.56 3.49
CA ASN A 66 -11.50 3.44 4.90
C ASN A 66 -10.63 2.34 5.52
N TYR A 67 -9.54 2.75 6.16
CA TYR A 67 -8.60 1.81 6.80
C TYR A 67 -9.22 1.03 7.97
N ALA A 68 -10.38 1.44 8.49
CA ALA A 68 -11.11 0.67 9.52
C ALA A 68 -12.05 -0.39 8.92
N ASN A 69 -12.20 -0.46 7.59
CA ASN A 69 -13.09 -1.42 6.94
C ASN A 69 -12.51 -2.85 7.04
N GLU A 70 -13.28 -3.77 7.62
CA GLU A 70 -12.85 -5.16 7.85
C GLU A 70 -12.50 -5.92 6.55
N ASP A 71 -13.23 -5.67 5.47
CA ASP A 71 -12.96 -6.27 4.17
C ASP A 71 -11.67 -5.72 3.55
N PHE A 72 -11.39 -4.43 3.75
CA PHE A 72 -10.13 -3.82 3.34
C PHE A 72 -8.95 -4.38 4.13
N ILE A 73 -9.05 -4.45 5.46
CA ILE A 73 -8.04 -5.05 6.35
C ILE A 73 -7.73 -6.50 5.94
N LYS A 74 -8.78 -7.30 5.64
CA LYS A 74 -8.62 -8.69 5.20
C LYS A 74 -7.94 -8.79 3.84
N ALA A 75 -8.29 -7.92 2.89
CA ALA A 75 -7.65 -7.89 1.57
C ALA A 75 -6.18 -7.46 1.67
N HIS A 76 -5.89 -6.45 2.49
CA HIS A 76 -4.55 -5.99 2.79
C HIS A 76 -3.67 -7.11 3.35
N LYS A 77 -4.16 -7.86 4.35
CA LYS A 77 -3.46 -9.03 4.90
C LYS A 77 -3.13 -10.06 3.82
N ALA A 78 -4.09 -10.40 2.96
CA ALA A 78 -3.86 -11.36 1.88
C ALA A 78 -2.82 -10.87 0.86
N ALA A 79 -2.77 -9.56 0.59
CA ALA A 79 -1.75 -8.97 -0.27
C ALA A 79 -0.36 -9.00 0.37
N LEU A 80 -0.25 -8.69 1.67
CA LEU A 80 1.01 -8.82 2.40
C LEU A 80 1.51 -10.26 2.47
N GLU A 81 0.64 -11.24 2.69
CA GLU A 81 1.02 -12.66 2.68
C GLU A 81 1.58 -13.07 1.30
N ALA A 82 0.97 -12.62 0.21
CA ALA A 82 1.45 -12.88 -1.15
C ALA A 82 2.80 -12.19 -1.43
N LEU A 83 2.94 -10.91 -1.05
CA LEU A 83 4.20 -10.17 -1.15
C LEU A 83 5.30 -10.86 -0.35
N SER A 84 4.98 -11.29 0.88
CA SER A 84 5.90 -12.01 1.76
C SER A 84 6.33 -13.36 1.16
N SER A 85 5.42 -14.08 0.50
CA SER A 85 5.75 -15.32 -0.21
C SER A 85 6.68 -15.07 -1.41
N TRP A 86 6.49 -13.96 -2.13
CA TRP A 86 7.35 -13.59 -3.25
C TRP A 86 8.75 -13.14 -2.76
N CYS A 87 8.82 -12.28 -1.73
CA CYS A 87 10.08 -11.83 -1.15
C CYS A 87 10.97 -12.97 -0.63
N ARG A 88 10.36 -14.10 -0.22
CA ARG A 88 11.09 -15.27 0.31
C ARG A 88 11.69 -16.19 -0.76
N GLN A 89 11.45 -15.94 -2.05
CA GLN A 89 11.98 -16.79 -3.12
C GLN A 89 13.51 -16.68 -3.25
N ASP A 90 14.09 -15.56 -2.85
CA ASP A 90 15.53 -15.32 -2.79
C ASP A 90 15.85 -14.23 -1.74
N SER A 91 17.07 -13.69 -1.76
CA SER A 91 17.53 -12.66 -0.82
C SER A 91 17.58 -11.25 -1.44
N PHE A 92 16.89 -11.01 -2.55
CA PHE A 92 16.92 -9.72 -3.24
C PHE A 92 16.27 -8.60 -2.43
N VAL A 93 15.15 -8.89 -1.76
CA VAL A 93 14.45 -7.92 -0.91
C VAL A 93 15.07 -7.92 0.49
N ALA A 94 15.60 -6.79 0.92
CA ALA A 94 16.19 -6.63 2.24
C ALA A 94 15.11 -6.48 3.32
N TYR A 95 14.12 -5.61 3.08
CA TYR A 95 12.95 -5.42 3.94
C TYR A 95 11.81 -4.73 3.19
N VAL A 96 10.61 -4.82 3.77
CA VAL A 96 9.40 -4.12 3.31
C VAL A 96 9.02 -3.07 4.35
N GLU A 97 8.87 -1.82 3.91
CA GLU A 97 8.41 -0.70 4.72
C GLU A 97 6.89 -0.77 4.95
N MET A 98 6.46 -0.34 6.14
CA MET A 98 5.04 -0.15 6.47
C MET A 98 4.52 1.12 5.81
N GLY A 99 3.96 1.00 4.61
CA GLY A 99 3.51 2.15 3.81
C GLY A 99 2.04 2.10 3.41
N SER A 100 1.25 1.18 3.96
CA SER A 100 -0.09 0.89 3.43
C SER A 100 -1.22 1.67 4.10
N VAL A 101 -0.89 2.61 4.99
CA VAL A 101 -1.85 3.50 5.66
C VAL A 101 -1.41 4.94 5.47
N GLY A 102 -2.38 5.82 5.18
CA GLY A 102 -2.12 7.23 4.89
C GLY A 102 -1.57 7.46 3.48
N HIS A 103 -1.26 8.72 3.18
CA HIS A 103 -0.77 9.14 1.86
C HIS A 103 0.73 8.89 1.70
N ASN A 104 1.18 8.53 0.49
CA ASN A 104 2.61 8.29 0.18
C ASN A 104 3.27 7.20 1.05
N GLY A 105 2.44 6.40 1.72
CA GLY A 105 2.85 5.47 2.76
C GLY A 105 3.44 6.09 4.01
N ASP A 106 3.06 7.34 4.30
CA ASP A 106 3.33 7.98 5.56
C ASP A 106 2.08 7.92 6.46
N TRP A 107 2.23 7.31 7.63
CA TRP A 107 1.15 7.16 8.61
C TRP A 107 0.95 8.45 9.42
N ASN A 108 0.74 9.59 8.74
CA ASN A 108 0.60 10.87 9.39
C ASN A 108 -0.46 11.78 8.73
N ALA A 109 -1.01 12.66 9.56
CA ALA A 109 -1.96 13.70 9.20
C ALA A 109 -1.30 15.07 9.37
N TRP A 110 -0.27 15.37 8.56
CA TRP A 110 0.37 16.68 8.61
C TRP A 110 -0.63 17.78 8.21
N ALA A 111 -0.40 19.02 8.66
CA ALA A 111 -1.41 20.09 8.67
C ALA A 111 -2.00 20.50 7.29
N GLY A 112 -1.46 20.02 6.17
CA GLY A 112 -1.99 20.24 4.82
C GLY A 112 -2.70 19.04 4.19
N VAL A 113 -2.83 17.94 4.94
CA VAL A 113 -3.61 16.75 4.60
C VAL A 113 -4.86 16.71 5.46
N SER A 114 -5.93 16.16 4.90
CA SER A 114 -7.20 15.87 5.59
C SER A 114 -6.97 14.89 6.76
N PRO A 115 -6.92 15.35 8.04
CA PRO A 115 -6.50 14.51 9.16
C PRO A 115 -7.44 13.34 9.44
N GLU A 116 -8.69 13.46 9.02
CA GLU A 116 -9.71 12.42 9.08
C GLU A 116 -9.36 11.16 8.26
N LEU A 117 -8.41 11.24 7.32
CA LEU A 117 -8.02 10.13 6.45
C LEU A 117 -7.05 9.14 7.13
N VAL A 118 -6.43 9.53 8.26
CA VAL A 118 -5.58 8.64 9.05
C VAL A 118 -6.41 8.01 10.16
N PRO A 119 -6.47 6.67 10.26
CA PRO A 119 -7.30 6.02 11.26
C PRO A 119 -6.68 6.13 12.66
N GLY A 120 -7.48 5.87 13.68
CA GLY A 120 -7.02 5.88 15.07
C GLY A 120 -6.02 4.75 15.39
N GLU A 121 -5.33 4.90 16.52
CA GLU A 121 -4.24 4.01 16.99
C GLU A 121 -4.59 2.51 16.93
N THR A 122 -5.78 2.11 17.41
CA THR A 122 -6.21 0.70 17.40
C THR A 122 -6.27 0.09 16.00
N VAL A 123 -6.56 0.89 14.97
CA VAL A 123 -6.52 0.42 13.58
C VAL A 123 -5.08 0.36 13.10
N LEU A 124 -4.27 1.38 13.38
CA LEU A 124 -2.84 1.40 13.04
C LEU A 124 -2.09 0.17 13.61
N GLU A 125 -2.36 -0.20 14.86
CA GLU A 125 -1.79 -1.40 15.49
C GLU A 125 -2.17 -2.69 14.75
N GLN A 126 -3.41 -2.79 14.23
CA GLN A 126 -3.83 -3.95 13.43
C GLN A 126 -3.05 -4.04 12.13
N TYR A 127 -2.75 -2.93 11.46
CA TYR A 127 -1.92 -2.92 10.26
C TYR A 127 -0.48 -3.28 10.60
N ALA A 128 0.09 -2.68 11.66
CA ALA A 128 1.48 -2.97 12.07
C ALA A 128 1.67 -4.46 12.38
N ALA A 129 0.70 -5.09 13.06
CA ALA A 129 0.70 -6.52 13.36
C ALA A 129 0.61 -7.44 12.13
N GLN A 130 0.27 -6.92 10.95
CA GLN A 130 0.28 -7.71 9.71
C GLN A 130 1.65 -7.75 9.03
N TYR A 131 2.54 -6.82 9.39
CA TYR A 131 3.92 -6.79 8.88
C TYR A 131 4.90 -7.63 9.72
N SER A 132 4.48 -8.08 10.92
CA SER A 132 5.28 -8.90 11.84
C SER A 132 5.21 -10.40 11.57
#